data_AF-A0A2Z5Z253-F1
#
_entry.id   AF-A0A2Z5Z253-F1
#
_cell.length_a   1.000
_cell.length_b   1.000
_cell.length_c   1.000
_cell.angle_alpha   90.00
_cell.angle_beta   90.00
_cell.angle_gamma   90.00
#
_symmetry.space_group_name_H-M   'P 1'
#
loop_
_entity.id
_entity.type
_entity.pdbx_description
1 polymer ?
#
loop_
_entity_poly.entity_id
_entity_poly.type
_entity_poly.pdbx_seq_one_letter_code
_entity_poly.pdbx_strand_id
1 'polypeptide(L)'
;MAKWPYNTTVWQKLRRLKLQLEPFCEECLGIDRFVEASHVDHRHAISQGGDPFPSVDQLASLCPSCHSAKTARGPEAGAVRTRKPRKGCNPDGSPLDPHHPWAANNRARRLFGKSGHRH
;
A
#
# COMPACT_ATOMS: atom_id res chain seq x y z
N MET A 1 -13.98 -18.39 13.32
CA MET A 1 -14.80 -17.14 13.30
C MET A 1 -13.89 -15.95 13.03
N ALA A 2 -14.33 -14.99 12.22
CA ALA A 2 -13.56 -13.74 12.05
C ALA A 2 -13.42 -13.04 13.42
N LYS A 3 -12.23 -12.49 13.69
CA LYS A 3 -11.94 -11.78 14.95
C LYS A 3 -12.73 -10.48 14.99
N TRP A 4 -13.16 -10.04 16.17
CA TRP A 4 -13.64 -8.67 16.37
C TRP A 4 -12.56 -7.67 15.92
N PRO A 5 -12.91 -6.55 15.25
CA PRO A 5 -14.25 -6.06 14.89
C PRO A 5 -14.76 -6.58 13.54
N TYR A 6 -13.98 -7.39 12.83
CA TYR A 6 -14.23 -7.78 11.44
C TYR A 6 -15.48 -8.67 11.25
N ASN A 7 -15.97 -9.29 12.32
CA ASN A 7 -17.20 -10.07 12.33
C ASN A 7 -18.47 -9.24 12.59
N THR A 8 -18.35 -7.94 12.88
CA THR A 8 -19.51 -7.09 13.23
C THR A 8 -20.26 -6.60 11.99
N THR A 9 -21.57 -6.38 12.12
CA THR A 9 -22.40 -5.81 11.05
C THR A 9 -21.98 -4.37 10.71
N VAL A 10 -21.50 -3.61 11.70
CA VAL A 10 -20.97 -2.25 11.54
C VAL A 10 -19.78 -2.28 10.59
N TRP A 11 -18.79 -3.13 10.84
CA TRP A 11 -17.64 -3.30 9.95
C TRP A 11 -18.05 -3.73 8.54
N GLN A 12 -18.98 -4.69 8.42
CA GLN A 12 -19.43 -5.13 7.10
C GLN A 12 -20.12 -4.03 6.29
N LYS A 13 -20.88 -3.14 6.94
CA LYS A 13 -21.47 -1.96 6.29
C LYS A 13 -20.40 -0.96 5.87
N LEU A 14 -19.47 -0.65 6.77
CA LEU A 14 -18.37 0.27 6.52
C LEU A 14 -17.47 -0.19 5.37
N ARG A 15 -17.14 -1.49 5.35
CA ARG A 15 -16.40 -2.14 4.26
C ARG A 15 -17.13 -2.00 2.92
N ARG A 16 -18.45 -2.25 2.88
CA ARG A 16 -19.24 -2.10 1.64
C ARG A 16 -19.25 -0.65 1.16
N LEU A 17 -19.48 0.30 2.06
CA LEU A 17 -19.48 1.73 1.74
C LEU A 17 -18.12 2.17 1.16
N LYS A 18 -17.02 1.80 1.80
CA LYS A 18 -15.67 2.12 1.31
C LYS A 18 -15.41 1.56 -0.09
N LEU A 19 -15.77 0.30 -0.36
CA LEU A 19 -15.60 -0.30 -1.68
C LEU A 19 -16.53 0.29 -2.75
N GLN A 20 -17.69 0.83 -2.36
CA GLN A 20 -18.58 1.53 -3.29
C GLN A 20 -18.05 2.92 -3.66
N LEU A 21 -17.46 3.63 -2.70
CA LEU A 21 -16.86 4.94 -2.92
C LEU A 21 -15.54 4.84 -3.68
N GLU A 22 -14.69 3.89 -3.31
CA GLU A 22 -13.36 3.69 -3.86
C GLU A 22 -13.19 2.22 -4.29
N PRO A 23 -13.65 1.86 -5.50
CA PRO A 23 -13.68 0.49 -5.99
C PRO A 23 -12.32 -0.03 -6.45
N PHE A 24 -11.30 0.83 -6.53
CA PHE A 24 -9.96 0.49 -6.99
C PHE A 24 -8.94 0.48 -5.84
N CYS A 25 -7.90 -0.33 -6.00
CA CYS A 25 -6.80 -0.44 -5.06
C CYS A 25 -5.98 0.86 -5.05
N GLU A 26 -5.97 1.56 -3.92
CA GLU A 26 -5.30 2.86 -3.77
C GLU A 26 -3.78 2.75 -4.03
N GLU A 27 -3.17 1.65 -3.59
CA GLU A 27 -1.74 1.38 -3.81
C GLU A 27 -1.40 1.11 -5.28
N CYS A 28 -2.35 0.55 -6.04
CA CYS A 28 -2.17 0.36 -7.48
C CYS A 28 -2.44 1.65 -8.24
N LEU A 29 -3.46 2.42 -7.83
CA LEU A 29 -3.73 3.73 -8.42
C LEU A 29 -2.55 4.69 -8.28
N GLY A 30 -1.81 4.64 -7.15
CA GLY A 30 -0.60 5.45 -6.95
C GLY A 30 0.57 5.13 -7.90
N ILE A 31 0.47 4.05 -8.68
CA ILE A 31 1.43 3.67 -9.73
C ILE A 31 0.73 3.53 -11.10
N ASP A 32 -0.36 4.28 -11.31
CA ASP A 32 -1.15 4.31 -12.55
C ASP A 32 -1.70 2.93 -12.99
N ARG A 33 -1.95 2.04 -12.02
CA ARG A 33 -2.57 0.73 -12.26
C ARG A 33 -4.00 0.71 -11.73
N PHE A 34 -4.95 0.46 -12.63
CA PHE A 34 -6.36 0.25 -12.28
C PHE A 34 -6.61 -1.21 -11.95
N VAL A 35 -6.61 -1.53 -10.65
CA VAL A 35 -6.89 -2.88 -10.14
C VAL A 35 -8.04 -2.79 -9.16
N GLU A 36 -9.06 -3.64 -9.31
CA GLU A 36 -10.21 -3.66 -8.41
C GLU A 36 -9.78 -4.00 -6.96
N ALA A 37 -10.36 -3.28 -6.01
CA ALA A 37 -10.21 -3.54 -4.60
C ALA A 37 -11.24 -4.58 -4.14
N SER A 38 -10.77 -5.54 -3.35
CA SER A 38 -11.64 -6.54 -2.70
C SER A 38 -11.43 -6.61 -1.19
N HIS A 39 -10.43 -5.89 -0.68
CA HIS A 39 -10.11 -5.84 0.74
C HIS A 39 -10.16 -4.38 1.20
N VAL A 40 -10.59 -4.17 2.43
CA VAL A 40 -10.55 -2.88 3.11
C VAL A 40 -9.74 -3.07 4.37
N ASP A 41 -8.78 -2.20 4.57
CA ASP A 41 -7.83 -2.28 5.68
C ASP A 41 -7.70 -0.94 6.40
N HIS A 42 -7.46 -0.97 7.71
CA HIS A 42 -7.29 0.25 8.49
C HIS A 42 -5.96 0.92 8.14
N ARG A 43 -5.96 2.24 7.89
CA ARG A 43 -4.70 2.98 7.69
C ARG A 43 -3.86 2.99 8.95
N HIS A 44 -4.51 3.25 10.09
CA HIS A 44 -3.95 3.09 11.41
C HIS A 44 -4.46 1.78 12.03
N ALA A 45 -3.58 0.81 12.20
CA ALA A 45 -3.96 -0.52 12.66
C ALA A 45 -4.63 -0.49 14.05
N ILE A 46 -5.68 -1.28 14.25
CA ILE A 46 -6.35 -1.41 15.56
C ILE A 46 -5.36 -1.90 16.62
N SER A 47 -4.44 -2.79 16.23
CA SER A 47 -3.36 -3.29 17.10
C SER A 47 -2.41 -2.20 17.62
N GLN A 48 -2.42 -1.02 16.99
CA GLN A 48 -1.62 0.15 17.36
C GLN A 48 -2.46 1.29 17.97
N GLY A 49 -3.72 1.04 18.34
CA GLY A 49 -4.62 2.05 18.89
C GLY A 49 -5.56 2.70 17.88
N GLY A 50 -5.64 2.15 16.66
CA GLY A 50 -6.62 2.59 15.66
C GLY A 50 -8.06 2.36 16.08
N ASP A 51 -8.94 3.30 15.68
CA ASP A 51 -10.38 3.17 15.85
C ASP A 51 -10.88 1.94 15.06
N PRO A 52 -11.60 1.00 15.70
CA PRO A 52 -12.23 -0.13 15.04
C PRO A 52 -13.22 0.25 13.93
N PHE A 53 -13.91 1.40 14.06
CA PHE A 53 -14.95 1.87 13.16
C PHE A 53 -14.72 3.32 12.72
N PRO A 54 -13.59 3.61 12.06
CA PRO A 54 -13.23 4.97 11.74
C PRO A 54 -14.07 5.50 10.55
N SER A 55 -13.90 6.78 10.23
CA SER A 55 -14.41 7.35 8.99
C SER A 55 -13.78 6.69 7.75
N VAL A 56 -14.46 6.77 6.60
CA VAL A 56 -14.07 6.05 5.37
C VAL A 56 -12.70 6.48 4.82
N ASP A 57 -12.28 7.72 5.08
CA ASP A 57 -10.97 8.27 4.70
C ASP A 57 -9.80 7.60 5.47
N GLN A 58 -10.06 7.09 6.67
CA GLN A 58 -9.08 6.36 7.49
C GLN A 58 -8.98 4.87 7.15
N LEU A 59 -9.71 4.44 6.12
CA LEU A 59 -9.64 3.10 5.55
C LEU A 59 -8.96 3.15 4.19
N ALA A 60 -8.35 2.03 3.80
CA ALA A 60 -7.71 1.85 2.50
C ALA A 60 -8.41 0.74 1.71
N SER A 61 -8.80 1.02 0.47
CA SER A 61 -9.25 0.02 -0.50
C SER A 61 -8.05 -0.66 -1.16
N LEU A 62 -7.93 -1.98 -1.05
CA LEU A 62 -6.77 -2.75 -1.51
C LEU A 62 -7.16 -3.99 -2.32
N CYS A 63 -6.33 -4.34 -3.30
CA CYS A 63 -6.37 -5.64 -3.96
C CYS A 63 -5.72 -6.71 -3.05
N PRO A 64 -5.97 -8.02 -3.28
CA PRO A 64 -5.45 -9.09 -2.42
C PRO A 64 -3.93 -9.07 -2.28
N SER A 65 -3.20 -8.80 -3.37
CA SER A 65 -1.74 -8.79 -3.37
C SER A 65 -1.16 -7.62 -2.55
N CYS A 66 -1.71 -6.41 -2.71
CA CYS A 66 -1.29 -5.25 -1.92
C CYS A 66 -1.66 -5.40 -0.45
N HIS A 67 -2.84 -5.97 -0.15
CA HIS A 67 -3.27 -6.26 1.22
C HIS A 67 -2.30 -7.25 1.90
N SER A 68 -2.03 -8.41 1.29
CA SER A 68 -1.08 -9.38 1.85
C SER A 68 0.33 -8.79 2.03
N ALA A 69 0.79 -7.97 1.08
CA ALA A 69 2.09 -7.29 1.20
C ALA A 69 2.13 -6.29 2.37
N LYS A 70 1.05 -5.55 2.61
CA LYS A 70 0.92 -4.64 3.76
C LYS A 70 0.94 -5.44 5.07
N THR A 71 0.12 -6.49 5.18
CA THR A 71 0.09 -7.36 6.36
C THR A 71 1.48 -7.94 6.67
N ALA A 72 2.19 -8.46 5.66
CA ALA A 72 3.52 -9.06 5.83
C ALA A 72 4.61 -8.06 6.25
N ARG A 73 4.41 -6.76 6.05
CA ARG A 73 5.34 -5.69 6.47
C ARG A 73 4.92 -5.03 7.77
N GLY A 74 3.64 -5.08 8.08
CA GLY A 74 3.03 -4.44 9.23
C GLY A 74 3.40 -5.10 10.56
N PRO A 75 2.96 -4.50 11.68
CA PRO A 75 3.14 -5.06 13.01
C PRO A 75 2.46 -6.44 13.16
N GLU A 76 1.47 -6.74 12.31
CA GLU A 76 0.61 -7.92 12.39
C GLU A 76 1.28 -9.19 11.85
N ALA A 77 2.40 -9.05 11.13
CA ALA A 77 3.08 -10.15 10.44
C ALA A 77 3.71 -11.20 11.38
N GLY A 78 3.98 -10.83 12.64
CA GLY A 78 4.68 -11.70 13.61
C GLY A 78 5.98 -12.27 13.04
N ALA A 79 6.15 -13.60 13.12
CA ALA A 79 7.33 -14.32 12.60
C ALA A 79 7.50 -14.25 11.07
N VAL A 80 6.44 -13.89 10.33
CA VAL A 80 6.45 -13.78 8.85
C VAL A 80 6.83 -12.36 8.39
N ARG A 81 7.22 -11.46 9.31
CA ARG A 81 7.57 -10.08 8.99
C ARG A 81 8.72 -10.02 7.98
N THR A 82 8.44 -9.38 6.83
CA THR A 82 9.43 -9.20 5.77
C THR A 82 9.78 -7.73 5.58
N ARG A 83 11.08 -7.45 5.40
CA ARG A 83 11.59 -6.13 4.98
C ARG A 83 11.81 -6.04 3.48
N LYS A 84 11.38 -7.05 2.71
CA LYS A 84 11.61 -7.08 1.26
C LYS A 84 10.80 -5.95 0.59
N PRO A 85 11.45 -5.10 -0.23
CA PRO A 85 10.77 -4.04 -0.96
C PRO A 85 9.76 -4.60 -1.96
N ARG A 86 8.85 -3.76 -2.48
CA ARG A 86 7.84 -4.26 -3.43
C ARG A 86 8.57 -4.83 -4.65
N LYS A 87 8.22 -6.06 -5.04
CA LYS A 87 8.76 -6.67 -6.26
C LYS A 87 8.05 -6.07 -7.47
N GLY A 88 8.84 -5.61 -8.44
CA GLY A 88 8.35 -5.16 -9.75
C GLY A 88 9.05 -3.87 -10.21
N CYS A 89 8.98 -3.63 -11.52
CA CYS A 89 9.44 -2.42 -12.17
C CYS A 89 8.30 -1.78 -12.98
N ASN A 90 8.29 -0.45 -13.05
CA ASN A 90 7.45 0.33 -13.96
C ASN A 90 7.86 0.11 -15.42
N PRO A 91 7.03 0.54 -16.40
CA PRO A 91 7.39 0.50 -17.83
C PRO A 91 8.69 1.24 -18.18
N ASP A 92 9.08 2.23 -17.38
CA ASP A 92 10.34 2.98 -17.51
C ASP A 92 11.55 2.29 -16.84
N GLY A 93 11.36 1.09 -16.28
CA GLY A 93 12.39 0.32 -15.59
C GLY A 93 12.68 0.75 -14.15
N SER A 94 11.96 1.75 -13.61
CA SER A 94 12.12 2.17 -12.21
C SER A 94 11.46 1.17 -11.24
N PRO A 95 12.03 0.92 -10.05
CA PRO A 95 11.40 0.07 -9.04
C PRO A 95 10.05 0.64 -8.57
N LEU A 96 9.06 -0.23 -8.38
CA LEU A 96 7.71 0.15 -7.90
C LEU A 96 7.68 0.69 -6.47
N ASP A 97 8.75 0.51 -5.71
CA ASP A 97 8.85 0.94 -4.32
C ASP A 97 9.49 2.33 -4.25
N PRO A 98 8.76 3.38 -3.85
CA PRO A 98 9.30 4.73 -3.75
C PRO A 98 10.45 4.85 -2.74
N HIS A 99 10.49 3.94 -1.76
CA HIS A 99 11.55 3.88 -0.75
C HIS A 99 12.68 2.91 -1.15
N HIS A 100 12.72 2.43 -2.40
CA HIS A 100 13.81 1.59 -2.87
C HIS A 100 15.14 2.36 -2.91
N PRO A 101 16.28 1.77 -2.47
CA PRO A 101 17.59 2.44 -2.50
C PRO A 101 18.01 2.99 -3.87
N TRP A 102 17.52 2.38 -4.96
CA TRP A 102 17.73 2.87 -6.33
C TRP A 102 17.18 4.30 -6.53
N ALA A 103 16.02 4.63 -5.95
CA ALA A 103 15.41 5.95 -6.06
C ALA A 103 16.23 7.01 -5.29
N ALA A 104 16.79 6.65 -4.14
CA ALA A 104 17.67 7.51 -3.35
C ALA A 104 18.96 7.87 -4.12
N ASN A 105 19.57 6.90 -4.82
CA ASN A 105 20.81 7.12 -5.58
C ASN A 105 20.59 7.92 -6.88
N ASN A 106 19.38 7.93 -7.46
CA ASN A 106 19.10 8.62 -8.72
C ASN A 106 18.75 10.11 -8.54
N ARG A 107 18.30 10.55 -7.35
CA ARG A 107 18.17 11.99 -7.02
C ARG A 107 19.53 12.69 -7.03
N ALA A 108 20.59 12.01 -6.60
CA ALA A 108 21.96 12.53 -6.67
C ALA A 108 22.45 12.70 -8.12
N ARG A 109 22.12 11.79 -9.05
CA ARG A 109 22.52 11.91 -10.47
C ARG A 109 21.79 13.01 -11.24
N ARG A 110 20.54 13.34 -10.88
CA ARG A 110 19.79 14.43 -11.53
C ARG A 110 20.25 15.83 -11.12
N LEU A 111 20.89 15.99 -9.95
CA LEU A 111 21.46 17.27 -9.52
C LEU A 111 22.89 17.52 -10.05
N PHE A 112 23.58 16.49 -10.54
CA PHE A 112 24.93 16.59 -11.13
C PHE A 112 24.97 16.20 -12.62
N GLY A 113 23.93 16.54 -13.38
CA GLY A 113 23.99 16.47 -14.84
C GLY A 113 24.56 17.74 -15.44
N LYS A 114 25.87 17.74 -15.78
CA LYS A 114 26.47 18.29 -17.04
C LYS A 114 27.96 18.68 -16.86
N SER A 115 28.86 17.75 -17.20
CA SER A 115 30.12 18.03 -17.91
C SER A 115 30.73 16.67 -18.29
N GLY A 116 31.14 16.36 -19.52
CA GLY A 116 31.01 17.00 -20.81
C GLY A 116 31.37 15.93 -21.85
N HIS A 117 30.81 16.01 -23.05
CA HIS A 117 31.40 15.36 -24.22
C HIS A 117 32.86 15.80 -24.35
N ARG A 118 33.76 14.85 -24.61
CA ARG A 118 34.92 15.11 -25.45
C ARG A 118 35.34 13.83 -26.16
N HIS A 119 35.74 14.05 -27.41
CA HIS A 119 36.02 13.12 -28.49
C HIS A 119 37.08 12.08 -28.18
#